data_AF-E6UKV4-F1
#
_entry.id   AF-E6UKV4-F1
#
_cell.length_a   1.000
_cell.length_b   1.000
_cell.length_c   1.000
_cell.angle_alpha   90.00
_cell.angle_beta   90.00
_cell.angle_gamma   90.00
#
_symmetry.space_group_name_H-M   'P 1'
#
loop_
_entity.id
_entity.type
_entity.pdbx_description
1 polymer ?
#
loop_
_entity_poly.entity_id
_entity_poly.type
_entity_poly.pdbx_seq_one_letter_code
_entity_poly.pdbx_strand_id
1 'polypeptide(L)'
;MIQTNRDDNLASLAEVLSKEQMARIIACDYSDQAIAVMAEFDRGYVERFAESKFDVESIEKLIIAYDDKLFDWKDLLHIMEYSCYDFGCEEYIDDFIRSLRAKEINHTTAARILTATSYEPDTYHGLMALIKSGAYYPTQFASIGLNTGVAAELRDLGVPLTAMRKEGTYYDLTQKSDFDEAVKKGDRIKLVKFPKLAVAVNEMMAYPDWHDFKAWFQKHLGIDRTQLTGDELRAQYRYFSMERYADKLVDKVAAEHTAFMEDIKKRPPEQIIGSAYEIVIKEQIKMFMTEVPQLIPEQKTDALMSSNNALNAIYEQWRSDDDFADTDIEVIIENTADKLIAARERERKLAAELAKKTMADDLQDKPHFKPGKKFRR
;
A
#
# COMPACT_ATOMS: atom_id res chain seq x y z
N MET A 1 36.04 -6.41 28.05
CA MET A 1 35.41 -5.34 28.85
C MET A 1 36.33 -5.04 30.01
N ILE A 2 37.08 -3.94 29.94
CA ILE A 2 37.71 -3.35 31.12
C ILE A 2 36.57 -2.62 31.81
N GLN A 3 36.21 -3.02 33.04
CA GLN A 3 35.37 -2.20 33.91
C GLN A 3 36.18 -0.96 34.28
N THR A 4 36.04 0.13 33.52
CA THR A 4 36.45 1.45 34.01
C THR A 4 35.49 1.84 35.14
N ASN A 5 36.03 2.41 36.21
CA ASN A 5 35.23 2.90 37.33
C ASN A 5 34.48 4.18 36.88
N ARG A 6 33.28 4.43 37.42
CA ARG A 6 32.43 5.60 37.08
C ARG A 6 33.23 6.91 37.07
N ASP A 7 34.11 7.07 38.07
CA ASP A 7 34.96 8.24 38.23
C ASP A 7 35.91 8.46 37.03
N ASP A 8 36.46 7.40 36.45
CA ASP A 8 37.37 7.48 35.29
C ASP A 8 36.61 7.92 34.02
N ASN A 9 35.40 7.39 33.83
CA ASN A 9 34.54 7.78 32.71
C ASN A 9 34.06 9.23 32.86
N LEU A 10 33.66 9.65 34.08
CA LEU A 10 33.31 11.04 34.37
C LEU A 10 34.52 11.99 34.18
N ALA A 11 35.72 11.57 34.56
CA ALA A 11 36.94 12.33 34.31
C ALA A 11 37.18 12.50 32.80
N SER A 12 37.01 11.42 32.03
CA SER A 12 37.15 11.45 30.56
C SER A 12 36.14 12.40 29.91
N LEU A 13 34.88 12.40 30.38
CA LEU A 13 33.86 13.35 29.94
C LEU A 13 34.21 14.80 30.30
N ALA A 14 34.78 15.04 31.48
CA ALA A 14 35.19 16.36 31.94
C ALA A 14 36.37 16.96 31.15
N GLU A 15 37.17 16.15 30.45
CA GLU A 15 38.22 16.62 29.55
C GLU A 15 37.67 17.26 28.25
N VAL A 16 36.45 16.87 27.85
CA VAL A 16 35.86 17.24 26.56
C VAL A 16 34.65 18.18 26.68
N LEU A 17 33.88 18.09 27.76
CA LEU A 17 32.71 18.93 28.03
C LEU A 17 33.06 20.23 28.76
N SER A 18 32.23 21.26 28.58
CA SER A 18 32.30 22.47 29.43
C SER A 18 31.89 22.16 30.87
N LYS A 19 32.23 23.04 31.82
CA LYS A 19 31.79 22.88 33.22
C LYS A 19 30.28 22.85 33.35
N GLU A 20 29.58 23.66 32.57
CA GLU A 20 28.11 23.70 32.53
C GLU A 20 27.52 22.42 31.95
N GLN A 21 28.08 21.91 30.84
CA GLN A 21 27.65 20.65 30.24
C GLN A 21 27.90 19.47 31.19
N MET A 22 29.06 19.42 31.84
CA MET A 22 29.39 18.39 32.82
C MET A 22 28.44 18.43 34.02
N ALA A 23 28.09 19.62 34.52
CA ALA A 23 27.13 19.77 35.61
C ALA A 23 25.74 19.21 35.24
N ARG A 24 25.31 19.35 33.97
CA ARG A 24 24.05 18.75 33.49
C ARG A 24 24.11 17.23 33.49
N ILE A 25 25.18 16.64 32.94
CA ILE A 25 25.37 15.18 32.93
C ILE A 25 25.34 14.61 34.35
N ILE A 26 26.02 15.26 35.31
CA ILE A 26 26.03 14.83 36.72
C ILE A 26 24.63 14.95 37.34
N ALA A 27 23.88 16.02 37.02
CA ALA A 27 22.54 16.24 37.57
C ALA A 27 21.50 15.22 37.06
N CYS A 28 21.73 14.61 35.91
CA CYS A 28 20.83 13.61 35.32
C CYS A 28 20.94 12.22 35.98
N ASP A 29 21.91 11.97 36.86
CA ASP A 29 22.12 10.70 37.56
C ASP A 29 22.08 9.45 36.66
N TYR A 30 22.68 9.55 35.46
CA TYR A 30 22.77 8.42 34.53
C TYR A 30 23.48 7.21 35.16
N SER A 31 23.02 6.01 34.78
CA SER A 31 23.66 4.74 35.12
C SER A 31 25.12 4.68 34.68
N ASP A 32 25.91 3.85 35.36
CA ASP A 32 27.33 3.66 35.04
C ASP A 32 27.56 3.18 33.60
N GLN A 33 26.64 2.35 33.09
CA GLN A 33 26.64 1.90 31.70
C GLN A 33 26.43 3.07 30.74
N ALA A 34 25.45 3.94 31.01
CA ALA A 34 25.19 5.10 30.17
C ALA A 34 26.38 6.06 30.16
N ILE A 35 26.97 6.34 31.32
CA ILE A 35 28.19 7.16 31.44
C ILE A 35 29.36 6.53 30.70
N ALA A 36 29.55 5.21 30.77
CA ALA A 36 30.60 4.51 30.05
C ALA A 36 30.43 4.66 28.54
N VAL A 37 29.21 4.44 28.01
CA VAL A 37 28.92 4.60 26.58
C VAL A 37 29.15 6.05 26.13
N MET A 38 28.67 7.05 26.88
CA MET A 38 28.90 8.46 26.55
C MET A 38 30.40 8.78 26.45
N ALA A 39 31.23 8.21 27.33
CA ALA A 39 32.67 8.44 27.35
C ALA A 39 33.41 7.81 26.15
N GLU A 40 32.78 6.89 25.40
CA GLU A 40 33.35 6.32 24.17
C GLU A 40 33.25 7.26 22.96
N PHE A 41 32.40 8.29 23.01
CA PHE A 41 32.16 9.20 21.89
C PHE A 41 33.16 10.36 21.84
N ASP A 42 33.49 10.78 20.62
CA ASP A 42 34.29 12.00 20.40
C ASP A 42 33.60 13.25 20.96
N ARG A 43 34.43 14.25 21.30
CA ARG A 43 34.01 15.53 21.91
C ARG A 43 32.81 16.20 21.24
N GLY A 44 32.78 16.24 19.90
CA GLY A 44 31.69 16.90 19.16
C GLY A 44 30.35 16.17 19.21
N TYR A 45 30.31 14.95 19.73
CA TYR A 45 29.12 14.12 19.83
C TYR A 45 28.62 14.02 21.26
N VAL A 46 29.53 13.97 22.24
CA VAL A 46 29.14 13.83 23.64
C VAL A 46 28.41 15.06 24.19
N GLU A 47 28.65 16.25 23.62
CA GLU A 47 27.89 17.47 23.96
C GLU A 47 26.38 17.33 23.72
N ARG A 48 25.97 16.49 22.74
CA ARG A 48 24.55 16.31 22.40
C ARG A 48 23.77 15.61 23.49
N PHE A 49 24.41 14.75 24.27
CA PHE A 49 23.77 14.14 25.45
C PHE A 49 23.53 15.17 26.57
N ALA A 50 24.42 16.16 26.72
CA ALA A 50 24.27 17.23 27.71
C ALA A 50 23.29 18.35 27.28
N GLU A 51 23.03 18.46 25.98
CA GLU A 51 22.18 19.49 25.37
C GLU A 51 20.83 18.97 24.88
N SER A 52 20.64 17.65 24.88
CA SER A 52 19.39 16.99 24.55
C SER A 52 18.23 17.56 25.38
N LYS A 53 17.07 17.69 24.74
CA LYS A 53 15.81 18.07 25.39
C LYS A 53 15.01 16.86 25.88
N PHE A 54 15.42 15.64 25.51
CA PHE A 54 14.81 14.42 26.03
C PHE A 54 15.05 14.29 27.53
N ASP A 55 14.14 13.59 28.18
CA ASP A 55 14.28 13.11 29.53
C ASP A 55 15.40 12.06 29.66
N VAL A 56 15.85 11.90 30.90
CA VAL A 56 16.94 10.99 31.25
C VAL A 56 16.59 9.55 30.92
N GLU A 57 15.34 9.14 31.16
CA GLU A 57 14.86 7.77 30.94
C GLU A 57 14.95 7.38 29.45
N SER A 58 14.55 8.29 28.57
CA SER A 58 14.58 8.16 27.11
C SER A 58 16.02 8.05 26.60
N ILE A 59 16.92 8.89 27.11
CA ILE A 59 18.35 8.81 26.78
C ILE A 59 18.95 7.48 27.27
N GLU A 60 18.62 7.04 28.47
CA GLU A 60 19.06 5.74 28.99
C GLU A 60 18.56 4.58 28.11
N LYS A 61 17.27 4.56 27.74
CA LYS A 61 16.70 3.54 26.85
C LYS A 61 17.45 3.47 25.52
N LEU A 62 17.76 4.62 24.92
CA LEU A 62 18.52 4.69 23.67
C LEU A 62 19.95 4.16 23.83
N ILE A 63 20.63 4.53 24.92
CA ILE A 63 22.00 4.06 25.18
C ILE A 63 22.04 2.55 25.43
N ILE A 64 21.11 2.02 26.23
CA ILE A 64 21.01 0.58 26.48
C ILE A 64 20.72 -0.16 25.17
N ALA A 65 19.79 0.34 24.35
CA ALA A 65 19.48 -0.26 23.07
C ALA A 65 20.65 -0.22 22.06
N TYR A 66 21.46 0.85 22.09
CA TYR A 66 22.72 0.92 21.34
C TYR A 66 23.75 -0.09 21.86
N ASP A 67 23.91 -0.22 23.18
CA ASP A 67 24.87 -1.16 23.76
C ASP A 67 24.50 -2.62 23.46
N ASP A 68 23.19 -2.92 23.49
CA ASP A 68 22.57 -4.17 23.03
C ASP A 68 22.71 -4.43 21.52
N LYS A 69 23.35 -3.51 20.77
CA LYS A 69 23.60 -3.59 19.33
C LYS A 69 22.32 -3.66 18.49
N LEU A 70 21.23 -3.03 18.93
CA LEU A 70 20.00 -2.91 18.14
C LEU A 70 20.14 -1.92 16.97
N PHE A 71 21.01 -0.93 17.13
CA PHE A 71 21.36 0.07 16.12
C PHE A 71 22.80 0.53 16.32
N ASP A 72 23.34 1.31 15.39
CA ASP A 72 24.75 1.74 15.43
C ASP A 72 24.94 3.17 15.96
N TRP A 73 26.19 3.58 16.09
CA TRP A 73 26.55 4.88 16.66
C TRP A 73 26.07 6.06 15.80
N LYS A 74 25.93 5.87 14.47
CA LYS A 74 25.47 6.93 13.56
C LYS A 74 24.00 7.20 13.76
N ASP A 75 23.22 6.14 14.02
CA ASP A 75 21.80 6.28 14.32
C ASP A 75 21.58 6.92 15.69
N LEU A 76 22.37 6.52 16.70
CA LEU A 76 22.32 7.17 18.03
C LEU A 76 22.61 8.66 17.89
N LEU A 77 23.70 9.00 17.20
CA LEU A 77 24.09 10.37 16.98
C LEU A 77 23.03 11.15 16.20
N HIS A 78 22.44 10.56 15.15
CA HIS A 78 21.36 11.18 14.39
C HIS A 78 20.17 11.52 15.30
N ILE A 79 19.76 10.61 16.17
CA ILE A 79 18.67 10.86 17.14
C ILE A 79 19.06 11.97 18.12
N MET A 80 20.26 11.91 18.70
CA MET A 80 20.74 12.88 19.69
C MET A 80 20.98 14.28 19.10
N GLU A 81 21.36 14.37 17.82
CA GLU A 81 21.49 15.67 17.14
C GLU A 81 20.14 16.38 17.05
N TYR A 82 19.09 15.64 16.67
CA TYR A 82 17.74 16.20 16.55
C TYR A 82 17.08 16.48 17.91
N SER A 83 17.39 15.70 18.94
CA SER A 83 16.86 15.90 20.30
C SER A 83 17.27 17.24 20.92
N CYS A 84 18.36 17.86 20.45
CA CYS A 84 18.75 19.21 20.89
C CYS A 84 17.79 20.31 20.38
N TYR A 85 17.10 20.07 19.27
CA TYR A 85 16.22 21.05 18.63
C TYR A 85 14.76 20.84 19.02
N ASP A 86 14.31 19.59 19.05
CA ASP A 86 12.91 19.20 19.24
C ASP A 86 12.81 17.89 20.04
N PHE A 87 11.80 17.76 20.90
CA PHE A 87 11.58 16.56 21.72
C PHE A 87 10.30 15.79 21.34
N GLY A 88 9.59 16.20 20.29
CA GLY A 88 8.32 15.58 19.88
C GLY A 88 8.44 14.09 19.51
N CYS A 89 9.61 13.65 19.03
CA CYS A 89 9.84 12.24 18.73
C CYS A 89 10.04 11.35 19.96
N GLU A 90 10.23 11.92 21.15
CA GLU A 90 10.52 11.19 22.39
C GLU A 90 9.44 10.17 22.75
N GLU A 91 8.16 10.52 22.54
CA GLU A 91 7.03 9.64 22.84
C GLU A 91 7.05 8.31 22.07
N TYR A 92 7.83 8.23 20.98
CA TYR A 92 7.92 7.04 20.12
C TYR A 92 9.20 6.21 20.33
N ILE A 93 10.04 6.52 21.32
CA ILE A 93 11.30 5.77 21.55
C ILE A 93 11.03 4.28 21.83
N ASP A 94 10.01 3.97 22.63
CA ASP A 94 9.64 2.59 22.91
C ASP A 94 9.12 1.86 21.65
N ASP A 95 8.39 2.55 20.77
CA ASP A 95 7.96 2.02 19.48
C ASP A 95 9.15 1.76 18.54
N PHE A 96 10.09 2.70 18.49
CA PHE A 96 11.34 2.58 17.75
C PHE A 96 12.11 1.34 18.20
N ILE A 97 12.40 1.19 19.51
CA ILE A 97 13.14 0.05 20.05
C ILE A 97 12.41 -1.27 19.79
N ARG A 98 11.08 -1.30 19.97
CA ARG A 98 10.26 -2.49 19.66
C ARG A 98 10.37 -2.90 18.19
N SER A 99 10.33 -1.93 17.27
CA SER A 99 10.43 -2.19 15.83
C SER A 99 11.79 -2.81 15.43
N LEU A 100 12.87 -2.41 16.10
CA LEU A 100 14.21 -2.98 15.90
C LEU A 100 14.30 -4.42 16.40
N ARG A 101 13.80 -4.67 17.61
CA ARG A 101 13.78 -6.02 18.22
C ARG A 101 12.95 -6.99 17.38
N ALA A 102 11.83 -6.52 16.85
CA ALA A 102 10.97 -7.28 15.96
C ALA A 102 11.53 -7.44 14.53
N LYS A 103 12.65 -6.76 14.20
CA LYS A 103 13.27 -6.72 12.87
C LYS A 103 12.30 -6.30 11.77
N GLU A 104 11.38 -5.40 12.11
CA GLU A 104 10.35 -4.92 11.19
C GLU A 104 10.91 -4.02 10.08
N ILE A 105 12.02 -3.34 10.37
CA ILE A 105 12.67 -2.39 9.48
C ILE A 105 14.15 -2.30 9.84
N ASN A 106 14.98 -1.85 8.88
CA ASN A 106 16.40 -1.62 9.14
C ASN A 106 16.61 -0.44 10.13
N HIS A 107 17.64 -0.56 10.98
CA HIS A 107 17.91 0.37 12.07
C HIS A 107 18.10 1.83 11.63
N THR A 108 18.83 2.09 10.53
CA THR A 108 19.01 3.45 10.03
C THR A 108 17.73 4.05 9.48
N THR A 109 16.89 3.23 8.83
CA THR A 109 15.57 3.66 8.39
C THR A 109 14.67 3.98 9.58
N ALA A 110 14.67 3.14 10.63
CA ALA A 110 13.93 3.37 11.87
C ALA A 110 14.35 4.66 12.57
N ALA A 111 15.66 4.92 12.72
CA ALA A 111 16.15 6.11 13.42
C ALA A 111 15.75 7.39 12.68
N ARG A 112 15.79 7.38 11.35
CA ARG A 112 15.31 8.51 10.55
C ARG A 112 13.81 8.70 10.64
N ILE A 113 13.02 7.63 10.71
CA ILE A 113 11.57 7.70 10.97
C ILE A 113 11.31 8.33 12.33
N LEU A 114 12.00 7.87 13.37
CA LEU A 114 11.88 8.40 14.73
C LEU A 114 12.09 9.91 14.71
N THR A 115 13.20 10.41 14.18
CA THR A 115 13.42 11.87 14.12
C THR A 115 12.41 12.61 13.24
N ALA A 116 11.83 11.97 12.23
CA ALA A 116 10.85 12.59 11.35
C ALA A 116 9.49 12.84 12.03
N THR A 117 9.14 12.12 13.10
CA THR A 117 7.86 12.34 13.80
C THR A 117 7.78 13.70 14.48
N SER A 118 8.91 14.34 14.77
CA SER A 118 8.97 15.73 15.25
C SER A 118 8.50 16.75 14.21
N TYR A 119 8.52 16.43 12.91
CA TYR A 119 8.31 17.39 11.83
C TYR A 119 7.26 16.97 10.81
N GLU A 120 6.76 15.75 10.89
CA GLU A 120 5.68 15.23 10.04
C GLU A 120 4.43 15.00 10.90
N PRO A 121 3.22 15.28 10.38
CA PRO A 121 1.98 15.19 11.16
C PRO A 121 1.44 13.75 11.24
N ASP A 122 2.27 12.80 11.67
CA ASP A 122 1.89 11.39 11.84
C ASP A 122 2.73 10.69 12.93
N THR A 123 2.22 9.56 13.42
CA THR A 123 2.89 8.71 14.40
C THR A 123 4.06 7.95 13.80
N TYR A 124 4.96 7.42 14.65
CA TYR A 124 6.05 6.53 14.20
C TYR A 124 5.55 5.36 13.34
N HIS A 125 4.48 4.68 13.77
CA HIS A 125 3.88 3.57 13.02
C HIS A 125 3.25 4.02 11.71
N GLY A 126 2.62 5.20 11.68
CA GLY A 126 2.07 5.79 10.47
C GLY A 126 3.14 6.09 9.44
N LEU A 127 4.21 6.80 9.83
CA LEU A 127 5.35 7.07 8.95
C LEU A 127 6.05 5.78 8.49
N MET A 128 6.21 4.80 9.39
CA MET A 128 6.75 3.49 9.04
C MET A 128 5.90 2.78 7.99
N ALA A 129 4.56 2.82 8.11
CA ALA A 129 3.66 2.26 7.12
C ALA A 129 3.78 2.95 5.75
N LEU A 130 3.90 4.29 5.73
CA LEU A 130 4.14 5.05 4.50
C LEU A 130 5.45 4.62 3.82
N ILE A 131 6.53 4.42 4.57
CA ILE A 131 7.82 4.00 4.01
C ILE A 131 7.80 2.55 3.55
N LYS A 132 7.20 1.63 4.34
CA LYS A 132 7.03 0.22 3.96
C LYS A 132 6.20 0.05 2.67
N SER A 133 5.30 1.00 2.37
CA SER A 133 4.56 0.99 1.11
C SER A 133 5.43 1.18 -0.14
N GLY A 134 6.65 1.73 0.01
CA GLY A 134 7.53 2.09 -1.10
C GLY A 134 7.23 3.46 -1.72
N ALA A 135 6.13 4.11 -1.36
CA ALA A 135 5.76 5.44 -1.86
C ALA A 135 6.63 6.56 -1.28
N TYR A 136 7.21 6.35 -0.10
CA TYR A 136 8.04 7.31 0.60
C TYR A 136 9.38 6.70 1.01
N TYR A 137 10.37 7.57 1.23
CA TYR A 137 11.64 7.23 1.85
C TYR A 137 11.95 8.21 2.98
N PRO A 138 12.58 7.76 4.08
CA PRO A 138 13.05 8.68 5.10
C PRO A 138 14.33 9.36 4.63
N THR A 139 14.45 10.64 4.96
CA THR A 139 15.59 11.47 4.60
C THR A 139 16.57 11.55 5.77
N GLN A 140 17.79 12.00 5.50
CA GLN A 140 18.77 12.30 6.56
C GLN A 140 18.44 13.59 7.33
N PHE A 141 17.36 14.29 6.98
CA PHE A 141 17.02 15.61 7.52
C PHE A 141 15.71 15.59 8.34
N ALA A 142 15.55 14.56 9.19
CA ALA A 142 14.37 14.35 10.04
C ALA A 142 13.03 14.60 9.33
N SER A 143 12.83 13.92 8.20
CA SER A 143 11.59 14.02 7.42
C SER A 143 11.46 12.84 6.45
N ILE A 144 10.31 12.73 5.80
CA ILE A 144 10.10 11.85 4.64
C ILE A 144 10.05 12.61 3.30
N GLY A 145 10.34 11.90 2.21
CA GLY A 145 10.20 12.38 0.83
C GLY A 145 9.51 11.33 -0.05
N LEU A 146 8.89 11.75 -1.15
CA LEU A 146 8.24 10.87 -2.11
C LEU A 146 9.27 10.15 -2.98
N ASN A 147 9.05 8.86 -3.24
CA ASN A 147 9.76 8.15 -4.29
C ASN A 147 9.57 8.89 -5.63
N THR A 148 10.65 9.13 -6.38
CA THR A 148 10.63 9.94 -7.61
C THR A 148 9.66 9.40 -8.67
N GLY A 149 9.52 8.07 -8.78
CA GLY A 149 8.56 7.47 -9.70
C GLY A 149 7.11 7.80 -9.32
N VAL A 150 6.78 7.65 -8.04
CA VAL A 150 5.44 7.97 -7.51
C VAL A 150 5.16 9.47 -7.61
N ALA A 151 6.15 10.31 -7.34
CA ALA A 151 6.04 11.76 -7.47
C ALA A 151 5.76 12.17 -8.94
N ALA A 152 6.40 11.52 -9.91
CA ALA A 152 6.15 11.78 -11.33
C ALA A 152 4.71 11.39 -11.73
N GLU A 153 4.22 10.26 -11.24
CA GLU A 153 2.85 9.82 -11.45
C GLU A 153 1.81 10.77 -10.84
N LEU A 154 2.03 11.22 -9.60
CA LEU A 154 1.19 12.22 -8.94
C LEU A 154 1.16 13.55 -9.72
N ARG A 155 2.31 14.02 -10.20
CA ARG A 155 2.40 15.21 -11.06
C ARG A 155 1.58 15.03 -12.33
N ASP A 156 1.71 13.88 -12.99
CA ASP A 156 1.00 13.61 -14.24
C ASP A 156 -0.52 13.50 -14.03
N LEU A 157 -0.97 13.08 -12.84
CA LEU A 157 -2.36 13.17 -12.40
C LEU A 157 -2.79 14.61 -12.07
N GLY A 158 -1.89 15.58 -12.11
CA GLY A 158 -2.13 17.00 -11.79
C GLY A 158 -2.29 17.27 -10.30
N VAL A 159 -1.76 16.41 -9.43
CA VAL A 159 -1.77 16.60 -7.98
C VAL A 159 -0.69 17.63 -7.62
N PRO A 160 -1.02 18.67 -6.81
CA PRO A 160 -0.03 19.65 -6.38
C PRO A 160 1.09 19.01 -5.53
N LEU A 161 2.33 19.29 -5.90
CA LEU A 161 3.53 18.83 -5.20
C LEU A 161 4.40 20.03 -4.81
N THR A 162 5.17 19.85 -3.74
CA THR A 162 6.21 20.79 -3.32
C THR A 162 7.56 20.10 -3.31
N ALA A 163 8.62 20.88 -3.34
CA ALA A 163 9.97 20.41 -3.07
C ALA A 163 10.63 21.24 -1.97
N MET A 164 11.57 20.62 -1.27
CA MET A 164 12.40 21.29 -0.28
C MET A 164 13.87 21.17 -0.68
N ARG A 165 14.55 22.32 -0.72
CA ARG A 165 16.00 22.38 -0.92
C ARG A 165 16.76 21.93 0.32
N LYS A 166 18.06 21.66 0.17
CA LYS A 166 18.94 21.26 1.29
C LYS A 166 18.99 22.30 2.41
N GLU A 167 18.90 23.58 2.06
CA GLU A 167 18.84 24.71 2.99
C GLU A 167 17.49 24.90 3.68
N GLY A 168 16.51 24.01 3.48
CA GLY A 168 15.23 24.02 4.18
C GLY A 168 14.14 24.92 3.54
N THR A 169 14.40 25.49 2.37
CA THR A 169 13.42 26.33 1.66
C THR A 169 12.42 25.47 0.87
N TYR A 170 11.13 25.68 1.12
CA TYR A 170 10.03 25.04 0.39
C TYR A 170 9.60 25.86 -0.83
N TYR A 171 9.22 25.17 -1.91
CA TYR A 171 8.66 25.78 -3.11
C TYR A 171 7.70 24.83 -3.84
N ASP A 172 6.75 25.39 -4.57
CA ASP A 172 5.75 24.64 -5.34
C ASP A 172 6.33 24.14 -6.67
N LEU A 173 5.93 22.95 -7.08
CA LEU A 173 6.28 22.37 -8.38
C LEU A 173 5.16 22.63 -9.39
N THR A 174 5.14 23.85 -9.93
CA THR A 174 4.02 24.33 -10.76
C THR A 174 4.07 23.84 -12.21
N GLN A 175 5.28 23.63 -12.73
CA GLN A 175 5.53 23.18 -14.09
C GLN A 175 6.37 21.91 -14.08
N LYS A 176 6.31 21.16 -15.20
CA LYS A 176 7.15 19.98 -15.38
C LYS A 176 8.65 20.29 -15.27
N SER A 177 9.09 21.46 -15.74
CA SER A 177 10.47 21.92 -15.62
C SER A 177 10.92 22.05 -14.17
N ASP A 178 10.05 22.54 -13.28
CA ASP A 178 10.35 22.73 -11.86
C ASP A 178 10.58 21.36 -11.19
N PHE A 179 9.73 20.38 -11.53
CA PHE A 179 9.88 19.00 -11.07
C PHE A 179 11.19 18.37 -11.57
N ASP A 180 11.48 18.49 -12.86
CA ASP A 180 12.68 17.89 -13.46
C ASP A 180 13.96 18.51 -12.86
N GLU A 181 13.95 19.82 -12.57
CA GLU A 181 15.04 20.51 -11.87
C GLU A 181 15.18 20.05 -10.42
N ALA A 182 14.07 19.92 -9.67
CA ALA A 182 14.06 19.41 -8.30
C ALA A 182 14.66 18.00 -8.22
N VAL A 183 14.24 17.10 -9.11
CA VAL A 183 14.79 15.73 -9.21
C VAL A 183 16.30 15.77 -9.49
N LYS A 184 16.73 16.60 -10.46
CA LYS A 184 18.14 16.73 -10.83
C LYS A 184 19.02 17.24 -9.69
N LYS A 185 18.51 18.15 -8.86
CA LYS A 185 19.22 18.69 -7.70
C LYS A 185 19.19 17.75 -6.49
N GLY A 186 18.35 16.72 -6.52
CA GLY A 186 18.10 15.85 -5.37
C GLY A 186 17.30 16.57 -4.28
N ASP A 187 16.46 17.54 -4.68
CA ASP A 187 15.55 18.21 -3.76
C ASP A 187 14.48 17.22 -3.29
N ARG A 188 14.05 17.39 -2.04
CA ARG A 188 13.11 16.47 -1.41
C ARG A 188 11.70 16.80 -1.86
N ILE A 189 11.12 15.97 -2.72
CA ILE A 189 9.74 16.14 -3.20
C ILE A 189 8.76 15.66 -2.14
N LYS A 190 7.71 16.44 -1.90
CA LYS A 190 6.65 16.19 -0.92
C LYS A 190 5.28 16.36 -1.54
N LEU A 191 4.32 15.64 -0.96
CA LEU A 191 2.91 15.80 -1.25
C LEU A 191 2.32 16.89 -0.35
N VAL A 192 1.50 17.77 -0.90
CA VAL A 192 0.91 18.90 -0.16
C VAL A 192 -0.16 18.45 0.83
N LYS A 193 -0.98 17.45 0.47
CA LYS A 193 -2.08 16.91 1.30
C LYS A 193 -2.24 15.40 1.12
N PHE A 194 -2.77 14.73 2.13
CA PHE A 194 -3.19 13.31 2.09
C PHE A 194 -2.07 12.33 1.73
N PRO A 195 -1.13 12.02 2.66
CA PRO A 195 0.02 11.16 2.36
C PRO A 195 -0.34 9.78 1.80
N LYS A 196 -1.51 9.23 2.18
CA LYS A 196 -2.04 7.96 1.69
C LYS A 196 -2.44 7.97 0.20
N LEU A 197 -2.60 9.13 -0.44
CA LEU A 197 -2.81 9.21 -1.88
C LEU A 197 -1.59 8.65 -2.64
N ALA A 198 -0.37 9.00 -2.22
CA ALA A 198 0.84 8.49 -2.85
C ALA A 198 0.97 6.96 -2.71
N VAL A 199 0.50 6.42 -1.58
CA VAL A 199 0.43 4.97 -1.35
C VAL A 199 -0.52 4.32 -2.36
N ALA A 200 -1.73 4.88 -2.53
CA ALA A 200 -2.68 4.38 -3.53
C ALA A 200 -2.10 4.43 -4.96
N VAL A 201 -1.45 5.54 -5.34
CA VAL A 201 -0.79 5.67 -6.65
C VAL A 201 0.30 4.61 -6.83
N ASN A 202 1.15 4.40 -5.81
CA ASN A 202 2.22 3.42 -5.86
C ASN A 202 1.72 1.97 -5.98
N GLU A 203 0.56 1.65 -5.38
CA GLU A 203 -0.08 0.35 -5.58
C GLU A 203 -0.69 0.22 -6.98
N MET A 204 -1.42 1.25 -7.42
CA MET A 204 -2.19 1.22 -8.67
C MET A 204 -1.31 1.27 -9.92
N MET A 205 -0.09 1.79 -9.84
CA MET A 205 0.83 1.79 -10.98
C MET A 205 1.25 0.37 -11.42
N ALA A 206 1.00 -0.65 -10.60
CA ALA A 206 1.20 -2.05 -10.95
C ALA A 206 0.04 -2.62 -11.79
N TYR A 207 -1.08 -1.91 -11.92
CA TYR A 207 -2.22 -2.37 -12.70
C TYR A 207 -1.90 -2.36 -14.20
N PRO A 208 -2.29 -3.40 -14.95
CA PRO A 208 -1.93 -3.55 -16.36
C PRO A 208 -2.50 -2.44 -17.26
N ASP A 209 -3.58 -1.78 -16.82
CA ASP A 209 -4.29 -0.70 -17.48
C ASP A 209 -4.09 0.66 -16.79
N TRP A 210 -3.09 0.81 -15.93
CA TRP A 210 -2.76 2.07 -15.25
C TRP A 210 -2.63 3.26 -16.22
N HIS A 211 -1.97 3.05 -17.38
CA HIS A 211 -1.80 4.09 -18.38
C HIS A 211 -3.12 4.51 -19.03
N ASP A 212 -4.02 3.55 -19.29
CA ASP A 212 -5.35 3.81 -19.83
C ASP A 212 -6.19 4.59 -18.80
N PHE A 213 -6.17 4.15 -17.54
CA PHE A 213 -6.84 4.85 -16.44
C PHE A 213 -6.33 6.28 -16.28
N LYS A 214 -5.02 6.49 -16.28
CA LYS A 214 -4.42 7.83 -16.15
C LYS A 214 -4.84 8.74 -17.31
N ALA A 215 -4.85 8.24 -18.54
CA ALA A 215 -5.32 9.00 -19.71
C ALA A 215 -6.82 9.34 -19.63
N TRP A 216 -7.62 8.40 -19.12
CA TRP A 216 -9.04 8.63 -18.83
C TRP A 216 -9.21 9.69 -17.73
N PHE A 217 -8.51 9.57 -16.61
CA PHE A 217 -8.57 10.47 -15.45
C PHE A 217 -8.16 11.90 -15.82
N GLN A 218 -7.16 12.05 -16.69
CA GLN A 218 -6.71 13.36 -17.18
C GLN A 218 -7.78 14.12 -17.96
N LYS A 219 -8.67 13.42 -18.68
CA LYS A 219 -9.77 14.00 -19.46
C LYS A 219 -10.99 14.36 -18.61
N HIS A 220 -11.12 13.80 -17.41
CA HIS A 220 -12.24 14.05 -16.50
C HIS A 220 -12.00 15.33 -15.68
N LEU A 221 -12.51 16.45 -16.20
CA LEU A 221 -12.29 17.81 -15.64
C LEU A 221 -13.04 18.10 -14.34
N GLY A 222 -13.99 17.27 -13.94
CA GLY A 222 -14.79 17.46 -12.72
C GLY A 222 -14.08 17.10 -11.41
N ILE A 223 -12.85 16.58 -11.48
CA ILE A 223 -12.12 16.07 -10.33
C ILE A 223 -11.24 17.17 -9.73
N ASP A 224 -11.52 17.57 -8.50
CA ASP A 224 -10.64 18.48 -7.74
C ASP A 224 -9.39 17.73 -7.25
N ARG A 225 -8.31 17.85 -8.03
CA ARG A 225 -7.00 17.23 -7.75
C ARG A 225 -6.31 17.79 -6.51
N THR A 226 -6.76 18.93 -5.98
CA THR A 226 -6.21 19.50 -4.74
C THR A 226 -6.78 18.86 -3.48
N GLN A 227 -7.96 18.23 -3.59
CA GLN A 227 -8.63 17.50 -2.50
C GLN A 227 -8.66 15.98 -2.73
N LEU A 228 -7.94 15.49 -3.74
CA LEU A 228 -7.91 14.08 -4.09
C LEU A 228 -7.31 13.25 -2.95
N THR A 229 -8.04 12.22 -2.52
CA THR A 229 -7.59 11.23 -1.55
C THR A 229 -7.30 9.90 -2.26
N GLY A 230 -6.59 8.99 -1.58
CA GLY A 230 -6.36 7.64 -2.12
C GLY A 230 -7.66 6.86 -2.37
N ASP A 231 -8.66 7.02 -1.50
CA ASP A 231 -9.95 6.34 -1.64
C ASP A 231 -10.76 6.89 -2.82
N GLU A 232 -10.71 8.22 -3.02
CA GLU A 232 -11.33 8.87 -4.18
C GLU A 232 -10.66 8.41 -5.48
N LEU A 233 -9.33 8.35 -5.54
CA LEU A 233 -8.63 7.84 -6.72
C LEU A 233 -9.03 6.38 -7.03
N ARG A 234 -9.15 5.53 -6.02
CA ARG A 234 -9.65 4.14 -6.19
C ARG A 234 -11.10 4.11 -6.64
N ALA A 235 -11.95 5.05 -6.20
CA ALA A 235 -13.32 5.16 -6.67
C ALA A 235 -13.40 5.53 -8.16
N GLN A 236 -12.57 6.50 -8.59
CA GLN A 236 -12.45 6.88 -9.99
C GLN A 236 -11.95 5.71 -10.85
N TYR A 237 -11.01 4.90 -10.33
CA TYR A 237 -10.58 3.69 -11.02
C TYR A 237 -11.68 2.63 -11.15
N ARG A 238 -12.52 2.45 -10.12
CA ARG A 238 -13.69 1.57 -10.23
C ARG A 238 -14.63 2.03 -11.35
N TYR A 239 -14.89 3.33 -11.44
CA TYR A 239 -15.73 3.89 -12.50
C TYR A 239 -15.11 3.68 -13.90
N PHE A 240 -13.83 4.00 -14.08
CA PHE A 240 -13.09 3.70 -15.31
C PHE A 240 -13.17 2.21 -15.68
N SER A 241 -12.99 1.33 -14.69
CA SER A 241 -13.06 -0.11 -14.89
C SER A 241 -14.46 -0.52 -15.32
N MET A 242 -15.51 0.00 -14.67
CA MET A 242 -16.90 -0.26 -15.04
C MET A 242 -17.20 0.14 -16.49
N GLU A 243 -16.82 1.35 -16.91
CA GLU A 243 -17.01 1.80 -18.31
C GLU A 243 -16.32 0.83 -19.28
N ARG A 244 -15.04 0.51 -19.03
CA ARG A 244 -14.23 -0.37 -19.88
C ARG A 244 -14.75 -1.82 -19.90
N TYR A 245 -15.21 -2.35 -18.77
CA TYR A 245 -15.74 -3.71 -18.69
C TYR A 245 -17.13 -3.81 -19.33
N ALA A 246 -17.93 -2.75 -19.24
CA ALA A 246 -19.19 -2.67 -19.97
C ALA A 246 -18.94 -2.74 -21.49
N ASP A 247 -18.00 -1.96 -22.02
CA ASP A 247 -17.61 -2.02 -23.44
C ASP A 247 -17.16 -3.42 -23.87
N LYS A 248 -16.29 -4.06 -23.08
CA LYS A 248 -15.83 -5.44 -23.35
C LYS A 248 -16.97 -6.46 -23.32
N LEU A 249 -17.93 -6.29 -22.42
CA LEU A 249 -19.08 -7.16 -22.33
C LEU A 249 -20.00 -6.98 -23.56
N VAL A 250 -20.19 -5.75 -24.03
CA VAL A 250 -20.87 -5.45 -25.30
C VAL A 250 -20.16 -6.15 -26.46
N ASP A 251 -18.84 -6.01 -26.57
CA ASP A 251 -18.05 -6.65 -27.62
C ASP A 251 -18.18 -8.19 -27.57
N LYS A 252 -18.11 -8.78 -26.37
CA LYS A 252 -18.29 -10.23 -26.17
C LYS A 252 -19.67 -10.67 -26.64
N VAL A 253 -20.74 -9.97 -26.24
CA VAL A 253 -22.11 -10.30 -26.64
C VAL A 253 -22.32 -10.11 -28.13
N ALA A 254 -21.74 -9.07 -28.74
CA ALA A 254 -21.78 -8.85 -30.19
C ALA A 254 -21.05 -9.96 -30.95
N ALA A 255 -19.90 -10.43 -30.46
CA ALA A 255 -19.15 -11.54 -31.04
C ALA A 255 -19.92 -12.87 -30.91
N GLU A 256 -20.49 -13.15 -29.75
CA GLU A 256 -21.32 -14.34 -29.50
C GLU A 256 -22.58 -14.34 -30.38
N HIS A 257 -23.21 -13.19 -30.54
CA HIS A 257 -24.35 -13.01 -31.45
C HIS A 257 -23.96 -13.28 -32.91
N THR A 258 -22.81 -12.74 -33.34
CA THR A 258 -22.29 -12.94 -34.70
C THR A 258 -22.04 -14.42 -34.97
N ALA A 259 -21.37 -15.12 -34.04
CA ALA A 259 -21.14 -16.56 -34.14
C ALA A 259 -22.44 -17.37 -34.18
N PHE A 260 -23.42 -17.01 -33.34
CA PHE A 260 -24.76 -17.61 -33.36
C PHE A 260 -25.45 -17.43 -34.72
N MET A 261 -25.44 -16.21 -35.28
CA MET A 261 -26.04 -15.93 -36.59
C MET A 261 -25.33 -16.64 -37.73
N GLU A 262 -24.00 -16.77 -37.68
CA GLU A 262 -23.23 -17.53 -38.66
C GLU A 262 -23.55 -19.03 -38.62
N ASP A 263 -23.83 -19.58 -37.44
CA ASP A 263 -24.30 -20.96 -37.30
C ASP A 263 -25.73 -21.14 -37.84
N ILE A 264 -26.66 -20.27 -37.43
CA ILE A 264 -28.07 -20.29 -37.88
C ILE A 264 -28.18 -20.26 -39.40
N LYS A 265 -27.38 -19.42 -40.08
CA LYS A 265 -27.38 -19.30 -41.54
C LYS A 265 -27.00 -20.60 -42.29
N LYS A 266 -26.36 -21.56 -41.62
CA LYS A 266 -25.96 -22.85 -42.20
C LYS A 266 -27.03 -23.93 -42.04
N ARG A 267 -28.09 -23.66 -41.26
CA ARG A 267 -29.15 -24.63 -40.94
C ARG A 267 -30.23 -24.68 -42.04
N PRO A 268 -31.00 -25.79 -42.15
CA PRO A 268 -32.15 -25.88 -43.04
C PRO A 268 -33.25 -24.84 -42.71
N PRO A 269 -34.07 -24.42 -43.70
CA PRO A 269 -35.11 -23.41 -43.50
C PRO A 269 -36.07 -23.70 -42.33
N GLU A 270 -36.48 -24.95 -42.13
CA GLU A 270 -37.38 -25.34 -41.05
C GLU A 270 -36.76 -25.09 -39.67
N GLN A 271 -35.46 -25.31 -39.53
CA GLN A 271 -34.74 -25.06 -38.28
C GLN A 271 -34.51 -23.56 -38.05
N ILE A 272 -34.30 -22.79 -39.12
CA ILE A 272 -34.21 -21.32 -39.03
C ILE A 272 -35.55 -20.75 -38.54
N ILE A 273 -36.67 -21.22 -39.10
CA ILE A 273 -38.02 -20.82 -38.64
C ILE A 273 -38.22 -21.21 -37.17
N GLY A 274 -37.80 -22.42 -36.77
CA GLY A 274 -37.86 -22.86 -35.38
C GLY A 274 -37.04 -22.00 -34.40
N SER A 275 -35.95 -21.38 -34.87
CA SER A 275 -35.11 -20.48 -34.10
C SER A 275 -35.52 -19.00 -34.20
N ALA A 276 -36.60 -18.65 -34.91
CA ALA A 276 -36.98 -17.25 -35.15
C ALA A 276 -37.13 -16.44 -33.85
N TYR A 277 -37.72 -17.02 -32.81
CA TYR A 277 -37.86 -16.37 -31.50
C TYR A 277 -36.50 -16.11 -30.85
N GLU A 278 -35.63 -17.13 -30.82
CA GLU A 278 -34.28 -17.02 -30.26
C GLU A 278 -33.46 -15.94 -30.98
N ILE A 279 -33.56 -15.87 -32.31
CA ILE A 279 -32.90 -14.85 -33.13
C ILE A 279 -33.33 -13.44 -32.71
N VAL A 280 -34.65 -13.21 -32.59
CA VAL A 280 -35.18 -11.90 -32.22
C VAL A 280 -34.74 -11.48 -30.82
N ILE A 281 -34.88 -12.37 -29.82
CA ILE A 281 -34.52 -12.05 -28.45
C ILE A 281 -33.01 -11.82 -28.30
N LYS A 282 -32.16 -12.64 -28.94
CA LYS A 282 -30.71 -12.45 -28.88
C LYS A 282 -30.25 -11.16 -29.55
N GLU A 283 -30.89 -10.73 -30.64
CA GLU A 283 -30.62 -9.42 -31.24
C GLU A 283 -31.09 -8.28 -30.32
N GLN A 284 -32.25 -8.41 -29.66
CA GLN A 284 -32.73 -7.42 -28.67
C GLN A 284 -31.80 -7.28 -27.47
N ILE A 285 -31.32 -8.39 -26.90
CA ILE A 285 -30.31 -8.38 -25.82
C ILE A 285 -29.05 -7.64 -26.28
N LYS A 286 -28.53 -7.97 -27.46
CA LYS A 286 -27.36 -7.31 -28.04
C LYS A 286 -27.58 -5.80 -28.20
N MET A 287 -28.72 -5.39 -28.76
CA MET A 287 -29.07 -3.97 -28.94
C MET A 287 -29.15 -3.26 -27.60
N PHE A 288 -29.85 -3.83 -26.62
CA PHE A 288 -29.98 -3.26 -25.28
C PHE A 288 -28.61 -3.02 -24.63
N MET A 289 -27.73 -4.02 -24.68
CA MET A 289 -26.40 -3.90 -24.09
C MET A 289 -25.54 -2.86 -24.81
N THR A 290 -25.72 -2.69 -26.12
CA THR A 290 -25.02 -1.66 -26.91
C THR A 290 -25.51 -0.25 -26.58
N GLU A 291 -26.81 -0.09 -26.31
CA GLU A 291 -27.43 1.21 -26.05
C GLU A 291 -27.31 1.64 -24.57
N VAL A 292 -27.26 0.69 -23.64
CA VAL A 292 -27.27 0.96 -22.19
C VAL A 292 -26.17 0.18 -21.42
N PRO A 293 -24.88 0.25 -21.83
CA PRO A 293 -23.81 -0.53 -21.20
C PRO A 293 -23.55 -0.15 -19.73
N GLN A 294 -23.77 1.12 -19.37
CA GLN A 294 -23.35 1.72 -18.08
C GLN A 294 -24.13 1.28 -16.82
N LEU A 295 -25.16 0.44 -16.90
CA LEU A 295 -26.04 0.14 -15.74
C LEU A 295 -25.66 -1.11 -14.94
N ILE A 296 -24.67 -1.90 -15.34
CA ILE A 296 -24.35 -3.18 -14.68
C ILE A 296 -23.22 -3.02 -13.65
N PRO A 297 -23.45 -3.34 -12.35
CA PRO A 297 -22.40 -3.33 -11.32
C PRO A 297 -21.20 -4.24 -11.63
N GLU A 298 -19.99 -3.86 -11.17
CA GLU A 298 -18.72 -4.58 -11.42
C GLU A 298 -18.81 -6.10 -11.20
N GLN A 299 -19.31 -6.54 -10.05
CA GLN A 299 -19.41 -7.97 -9.73
C GLN A 299 -20.31 -8.73 -10.71
N LYS A 300 -21.37 -8.08 -11.20
CA LYS A 300 -22.31 -8.66 -12.18
C LYS A 300 -21.67 -8.73 -13.57
N THR A 301 -20.94 -7.68 -13.97
CA THR A 301 -20.18 -7.65 -15.22
C THR A 301 -19.09 -8.73 -15.26
N ASP A 302 -18.36 -8.92 -14.16
CA ASP A 302 -17.37 -10.01 -14.01
C ASP A 302 -17.99 -11.40 -14.09
N ALA A 303 -19.20 -11.56 -13.54
CA ALA A 303 -19.95 -12.81 -13.63
C ALA A 303 -20.26 -13.15 -15.10
N LEU A 304 -20.84 -12.20 -15.83
CA LEU A 304 -21.21 -12.34 -17.24
C LEU A 304 -19.98 -12.53 -18.13
N MET A 305 -18.93 -11.73 -17.95
CA MET A 305 -17.69 -11.80 -18.74
C MET A 305 -17.00 -13.16 -18.65
N SER A 306 -16.98 -13.74 -17.45
CA SER A 306 -16.35 -15.04 -17.21
C SER A 306 -17.28 -16.23 -17.51
N SER A 307 -18.47 -15.99 -18.07
CA SER A 307 -19.34 -17.07 -18.57
C SER A 307 -18.89 -17.53 -19.97
N ASN A 308 -19.11 -18.82 -20.26
CA ASN A 308 -18.74 -19.41 -21.56
C ASN A 308 -19.44 -18.72 -22.73
N ASN A 309 -20.73 -18.41 -22.56
CA ASN A 309 -21.55 -17.69 -23.53
C ASN A 309 -22.56 -16.84 -22.77
N ALA A 310 -22.27 -15.54 -22.65
CA ALA A 310 -23.07 -14.61 -21.86
C ALA A 310 -24.44 -14.40 -22.52
N LEU A 311 -24.46 -14.20 -23.83
CA LEU A 311 -25.68 -14.02 -24.61
C LEU A 311 -26.63 -15.20 -24.45
N ASN A 312 -26.11 -16.43 -24.51
CA ASN A 312 -26.94 -17.62 -24.34
C ASN A 312 -27.44 -17.77 -22.90
N ALA A 313 -26.61 -17.46 -21.90
CA ALA A 313 -27.05 -17.49 -20.51
C ALA A 313 -28.19 -16.50 -20.24
N ILE A 314 -28.09 -15.28 -20.77
CA ILE A 314 -29.14 -14.25 -20.68
C ILE A 314 -30.40 -14.72 -21.42
N TYR A 315 -30.26 -15.31 -22.61
CA TYR A 315 -31.39 -15.85 -23.36
C TYR A 315 -32.09 -17.03 -22.64
N GLU A 316 -31.34 -17.95 -22.03
CA GLU A 316 -31.95 -19.04 -21.26
C GLU A 316 -32.65 -18.50 -20.00
N GLN A 317 -32.09 -17.45 -19.39
CA GLN A 317 -32.75 -16.77 -18.28
C GLN A 317 -34.07 -16.14 -18.73
N TRP A 318 -34.05 -15.40 -19.85
CA TRP A 318 -35.24 -14.84 -20.50
C TRP A 318 -36.29 -15.92 -20.76
N ARG A 319 -35.87 -17.07 -21.29
CA ARG A 319 -36.75 -18.20 -21.60
C ARG A 319 -37.34 -18.87 -20.35
N SER A 320 -36.63 -18.82 -19.23
CA SER A 320 -37.06 -19.42 -17.97
C SER A 320 -37.98 -18.54 -17.13
N ASP A 321 -38.15 -17.28 -17.52
CA ASP A 321 -38.99 -16.33 -16.80
C ASP A 321 -40.45 -16.52 -17.22
N ASP A 322 -41.29 -17.02 -16.30
CA ASP A 322 -42.68 -17.35 -16.59
C ASP A 322 -43.56 -16.09 -16.84
N ASP A 323 -43.09 -14.90 -16.45
CA ASP A 323 -43.76 -13.60 -16.63
C ASP A 323 -43.24 -12.84 -17.89
N PHE A 324 -43.26 -13.53 -19.03
CA PHE A 324 -42.75 -13.07 -20.35
C PHE A 324 -43.27 -11.72 -20.85
N ALA A 325 -44.35 -11.17 -20.29
CA ALA A 325 -45.04 -10.01 -20.86
C ALA A 325 -44.53 -8.66 -20.34
N ASP A 326 -44.00 -8.60 -19.12
CA ASP A 326 -43.72 -7.32 -18.42
C ASP A 326 -42.27 -7.22 -17.90
N THR A 327 -41.42 -8.22 -18.15
CA THR A 327 -40.05 -8.24 -17.60
C THR A 327 -39.04 -7.60 -18.54
N ASP A 328 -38.39 -6.53 -18.07
CA ASP A 328 -37.38 -5.79 -18.83
C ASP A 328 -36.07 -6.58 -19.02
N ILE A 329 -35.43 -6.41 -20.18
CA ILE A 329 -34.13 -7.06 -20.51
C ILE A 329 -33.07 -6.74 -19.44
N GLU A 330 -33.10 -5.54 -18.86
CA GLU A 330 -32.22 -5.13 -17.77
C GLU A 330 -32.31 -6.10 -16.58
N VAL A 331 -33.53 -6.36 -16.11
CA VAL A 331 -33.80 -7.26 -14.99
C VAL A 331 -33.33 -8.68 -15.29
N ILE A 332 -33.52 -9.14 -16.52
CA ILE A 332 -33.04 -10.46 -16.96
C ILE A 332 -31.51 -10.54 -16.94
N ILE A 333 -30.81 -9.51 -17.40
CA ILE A 333 -29.35 -9.44 -17.35
C ILE A 333 -28.86 -9.47 -15.89
N GLU A 334 -29.48 -8.67 -15.03
CA GLU A 334 -29.18 -8.64 -13.60
C GLU A 334 -29.37 -10.01 -12.93
N ASN A 335 -30.53 -10.63 -13.14
CA ASN A 335 -30.86 -11.95 -12.61
C ASN A 335 -29.90 -13.02 -13.12
N THR A 336 -29.49 -12.93 -14.39
CA THR A 336 -28.50 -13.85 -14.98
C THR A 336 -27.17 -13.72 -14.25
N ALA A 337 -26.69 -12.48 -14.06
CA ALA A 337 -25.45 -12.22 -13.36
C ALA A 337 -25.50 -12.73 -11.91
N ASP A 338 -26.59 -12.47 -11.18
CA ASP A 338 -26.76 -12.94 -9.80
C ASP A 338 -26.76 -14.48 -9.71
N LYS A 339 -27.39 -15.16 -10.66
CA LYS A 339 -27.33 -16.64 -10.76
C LYS A 339 -25.92 -17.15 -11.03
N LEU A 340 -25.16 -16.48 -11.89
CA LEU A 340 -23.77 -16.83 -12.18
C LEU A 340 -22.85 -16.62 -10.96
N ILE A 341 -23.04 -15.52 -10.22
CA ILE A 341 -22.32 -15.25 -8.97
C ILE A 341 -22.62 -16.36 -7.96
N ALA A 342 -23.91 -16.64 -7.72
CA ALA A 342 -24.32 -17.66 -6.77
C ALA A 342 -23.83 -19.07 -7.14
N ALA A 343 -23.71 -19.38 -8.44
CA ALA A 343 -23.14 -20.64 -8.92
C ALA A 343 -21.63 -20.72 -8.60
N ARG A 344 -20.86 -19.67 -8.87
CA ARG A 344 -19.43 -19.60 -8.53
C ARG A 344 -19.17 -19.71 -7.04
N GLU A 345 -19.98 -19.06 -6.21
CA GLU A 345 -19.84 -19.16 -4.76
C GLU A 345 -20.07 -20.60 -4.27
N ARG A 346 -21.06 -21.30 -4.84
CA ARG A 346 -21.32 -22.71 -4.56
C ARG A 346 -20.13 -23.59 -4.97
N GLU A 347 -19.59 -23.37 -6.17
CA GLU A 347 -18.40 -24.09 -6.64
C GLU A 347 -17.17 -23.84 -5.77
N ARG A 348 -16.91 -22.58 -5.37
CA ARG A 348 -15.82 -22.22 -4.46
C ARG A 348 -15.96 -22.89 -3.09
N LYS A 349 -17.17 -22.91 -2.52
CA LYS A 349 -17.45 -23.61 -1.26
C LYS A 349 -17.17 -25.10 -1.38
N LEU A 350 -17.66 -25.73 -2.44
CA LEU A 350 -17.44 -27.16 -2.70
C LEU A 350 -15.95 -27.47 -2.89
N ALA A 351 -15.23 -26.65 -3.65
CA ALA A 351 -13.78 -26.78 -3.85
C ALA A 351 -13.00 -26.61 -2.54
N ALA A 352 -13.39 -25.67 -1.69
CA ALA A 352 -12.76 -25.49 -0.37
C ALA A 352 -13.04 -26.68 0.57
N GLU A 353 -14.24 -27.27 0.52
CA GLU A 353 -14.55 -28.50 1.26
C GLU A 353 -13.77 -29.71 0.76
N LEU A 354 -13.63 -29.85 -0.56
CA LEU A 354 -12.80 -30.89 -1.19
C LEU A 354 -11.32 -30.73 -0.83
N ALA A 355 -10.80 -29.51 -0.81
CA ALA A 355 -9.43 -29.20 -0.40
C ALA A 355 -9.19 -29.52 1.09
N LYS A 356 -10.17 -29.23 1.96
CA LYS A 356 -10.11 -29.61 3.37
C LYS A 356 -10.14 -31.13 3.57
N LYS A 357 -10.93 -31.86 2.78
CA LYS A 357 -10.98 -33.33 2.83
C LYS A 357 -9.68 -33.96 2.35
N THR A 358 -9.12 -33.51 1.24
CA THR A 358 -7.82 -33.99 0.73
C THR A 358 -6.67 -33.73 1.71
N MET A 359 -6.63 -32.55 2.34
CA MET A 359 -5.64 -32.27 3.40
C MET A 359 -5.82 -33.14 4.65
N ALA A 360 -7.06 -33.54 4.99
CA ALA A 360 -7.33 -34.44 6.11
C ALA A 360 -6.94 -35.89 5.81
N ASP A 361 -7.14 -36.35 4.57
CA ASP A 361 -6.75 -37.69 4.12
C ASP A 361 -5.22 -37.83 4.03
N ASP A 362 -4.51 -36.80 3.56
CA ASP A 362 -3.03 -36.76 3.54
C ASP A 362 -2.40 -36.79 4.95
N LEU A 363 -3.14 -36.36 5.97
CA LEU A 363 -2.72 -36.44 7.37
C LEU A 363 -2.95 -37.84 7.98
N GLN A 364 -3.89 -38.63 7.46
CA GLN A 364 -4.15 -39.99 7.91
C GLN A 364 -3.22 -41.04 7.30
N ASP A 365 -2.64 -40.78 6.12
CA ASP A 365 -1.78 -41.73 5.39
C ASP A 365 -0.28 -41.63 5.77
N LYS A 366 0.06 -40.93 6.86
CA LYS A 366 1.44 -40.93 7.39
C LYS A 366 1.75 -42.29 8.01
N PRO A 367 2.81 -43.00 7.57
CA PRO A 367 3.12 -44.33 8.09
C PRO A 367 3.43 -44.27 9.59
N HIS A 368 2.69 -45.07 10.38
CA HIS A 368 2.97 -45.28 11.79
C HIS A 368 4.38 -45.86 11.97
N PHE A 369 5.32 -45.00 12.34
CA PHE A 369 6.68 -45.39 12.69
C PHE A 369 6.65 -46.26 13.96
N LYS A 370 6.80 -47.58 13.81
CA LYS A 370 7.01 -48.47 14.95
C LYS A 370 8.42 -48.20 15.52
N PRO A 371 8.55 -47.84 16.81
CA PRO A 371 9.86 -47.55 17.39
C PRO A 371 10.73 -48.80 17.38
N GLY A 372 11.88 -48.71 16.70
CA GLY A 372 12.87 -49.77 16.59
C GLY A 372 13.45 -50.18 17.94
N LYS A 373 13.60 -51.50 18.13
CA LYS A 373 14.26 -52.10 19.30
C LYS A 373 15.65 -51.51 19.49
N LYS A 374 15.90 -50.93 20.67
CA LYS A 374 17.23 -50.50 21.13
C LYS A 374 18.17 -51.71 21.12
N PHE A 375 19.16 -51.70 20.23
CA PHE A 375 20.32 -52.56 20.38
C PHE A 375 21.27 -51.94 21.40
N ARG A 376 21.51 -52.66 22.50
CA ARG A 376 22.63 -52.39 23.43
C ARG A 376 23.92 -52.91 22.80
N ARG A 377 24.92 -52.04 22.68
CA ARG A 377 26.32 -52.41 22.83
C ARG A 377 27.00 -51.37 23.70
#